data_AF-A0A420I6J3-F1
#
_entry.id   AF-A0A420I6J3-F1
#
_cell.length_a   1.000
_cell.length_b   1.000
_cell.length_c   1.000
_cell.angle_alpha   90.00
_cell.angle_beta   90.00
_cell.angle_gamma   90.00
#
_symmetry.space_group_name_H-M   'P 1'
#
loop_
_entity.id
_entity.type
_entity.pdbx_description
1 polymer ?
#
loop_
_entity_poly.entity_id
_entity_poly.type
_entity_poly.pdbx_seq_one_letter_code
_entity_poly.pdbx_strand_id
1 'polypeptide(L)'
;MEKVDAEVAGNWVENTGATLGPGILNLVCRDRVLRLLYTYQDLNATESEHIEATDLFEHKVKLKEGIEPWIRSNQKRWLVGQEYWLQKTDREGLRRGMYDGTIFTNSKLSSWNAQPVLVLKDKIDPGPRDEMRVTFNYRDIEENLLGFFLELM
;
A
#
# COMPACT_ATOMS: atom_id res chain seq x y z
N MET A 1 -16.14 8.36 16.65
CA MET A 1 -16.19 9.13 15.40
C MET A 1 -16.46 10.59 15.73
N GLU A 2 -15.45 11.44 15.61
CA GLU A 2 -15.66 12.89 15.62
C GLU A 2 -16.61 13.26 14.48
N LYS A 3 -17.58 14.13 14.75
CA LYS A 3 -18.49 14.63 13.73
C LYS A 3 -17.71 15.62 12.87
N VAL A 4 -17.29 15.18 11.69
CA VAL A 4 -16.75 16.09 10.66
C VAL A 4 -17.81 17.13 10.30
N ASP A 5 -17.40 18.38 10.20
CA ASP A 5 -18.28 19.48 9.81
C ASP A 5 -18.82 19.26 8.39
N ALA A 6 -20.11 19.56 8.18
CA ALA A 6 -20.73 19.43 6.86
C ALA A 6 -20.08 20.39 5.84
N GLU A 7 -19.54 21.52 6.30
CA GLU A 7 -18.84 22.50 5.45
C GLU A 7 -17.51 21.94 4.92
N VAL A 8 -16.74 21.26 5.77
CA VAL A 8 -15.47 20.63 5.38
C VAL A 8 -15.71 19.50 4.37
N ALA A 9 -16.70 18.65 4.63
CA ALA A 9 -17.08 17.57 3.72
C ALA A 9 -17.61 18.09 2.37
N GLY A 10 -18.39 19.18 2.39
CA GLY A 10 -18.89 19.85 1.19
C GLY A 10 -17.76 20.40 0.33
N ASN A 11 -16.84 21.16 0.92
CA ASN A 11 -15.68 21.73 0.23
C ASN A 11 -14.80 20.66 -0.41
N TRP A 12 -14.60 19.51 0.27
CA TRP A 12 -13.86 18.38 -0.30
C TRP A 12 -14.55 17.82 -1.54
N VAL A 13 -15.86 17.54 -1.50
CA VAL A 13 -16.59 17.00 -2.65
C VAL A 13 -16.56 17.96 -3.84
N GLU A 14 -16.69 19.26 -3.61
CA GLU A 14 -16.59 20.27 -4.69
C GLU A 14 -15.21 20.26 -5.37
N ASN A 15 -14.14 20.08 -4.60
CA ASN A 15 -12.78 19.97 -5.14
C ASN A 15 -12.55 18.69 -5.96
N THR A 16 -13.34 17.63 -5.73
CA THR A 16 -13.28 16.41 -6.57
C THR A 16 -13.99 16.57 -7.92
N GLY A 17 -14.80 17.62 -8.10
CA GLY A 17 -15.67 17.81 -9.27
C GLY A 17 -16.89 16.88 -9.30
N ALA A 18 -17.13 16.10 -8.24
CA ALA A 18 -18.29 15.23 -8.13
C ALA A 18 -19.55 16.03 -7.78
N THR A 19 -20.69 15.63 -8.35
CA THR A 19 -21.99 16.21 -8.04
C THR A 19 -22.95 15.15 -7.50
N LEU A 20 -23.78 15.54 -6.55
CA LEU A 20 -24.82 14.66 -6.02
C LEU A 20 -26.02 14.67 -6.97
N GLY A 21 -26.54 13.49 -7.29
CA GLY A 21 -27.69 13.35 -8.18
C GLY A 21 -28.98 13.94 -7.60
N PRO A 22 -29.98 14.23 -8.46
CA PRO A 22 -31.22 14.91 -8.09
C PRO A 22 -32.13 14.11 -7.13
N GLY A 23 -31.84 12.83 -6.90
CA GLY A 23 -32.58 11.98 -5.97
C GLY A 23 -32.35 12.31 -4.48
N ILE A 24 -31.38 13.18 -4.15
CA ILE A 24 -31.12 13.62 -2.78
C ILE A 24 -31.83 14.96 -2.55
N LEU A 25 -33.09 14.85 -2.11
CA LEU A 25 -34.03 16.00 -2.06
C LEU A 25 -33.94 16.83 -0.77
N ASN A 26 -33.35 16.29 0.31
CA ASN A 26 -33.31 16.93 1.63
C ASN A 26 -31.88 17.31 2.02
N LEU A 27 -31.69 18.53 2.52
CA LEU A 27 -30.44 19.05 3.10
C LEU A 27 -29.83 18.10 4.14
N VAL A 28 -30.65 17.51 5.03
CA VAL A 28 -30.18 16.57 6.05
C VAL A 28 -29.65 15.27 5.43
N CYS A 29 -30.28 14.80 4.35
CA CYS A 29 -29.80 13.64 3.60
C CYS A 29 -28.53 13.98 2.82
N ARG A 30 -28.45 15.18 2.27
CA ARG A 30 -27.27 15.70 1.56
C ARG A 30 -26.06 15.72 2.49
N ASP A 31 -26.18 16.32 3.68
CA ASP A 31 -25.09 16.41 4.65
C ASP A 31 -24.63 15.03 5.12
N ARG A 32 -25.56 14.10 5.33
CA ARG A 32 -25.23 12.70 5.66
C ARG A 32 -24.43 12.02 4.56
N VAL A 33 -24.82 12.20 3.30
CA VAL A 33 -24.12 11.62 2.16
C VAL A 33 -22.75 12.26 1.98
N LEU A 34 -22.63 13.59 2.10
CA LEU A 34 -21.34 14.28 2.04
C LEU A 34 -20.38 13.80 3.12
N ARG A 35 -20.86 13.69 4.37
CA ARG A 35 -20.05 13.15 5.48
C ARG A 35 -19.65 11.70 5.24
N LEU A 36 -20.54 10.88 4.69
CA LEU A 36 -20.24 9.49 4.35
C LEU A 36 -19.13 9.42 3.28
N LEU A 37 -19.26 10.18 2.20
CA LEU A 37 -18.26 10.23 1.14
C LEU A 37 -16.91 10.73 1.67
N TYR A 38 -16.92 11.77 2.50
CA TYR A 38 -15.72 12.30 3.14
C TYR A 38 -15.06 11.28 4.10
N THR A 39 -15.86 10.46 4.79
CA THR A 39 -15.33 9.39 5.66
C THR A 39 -14.50 8.37 4.87
N TYR A 40 -14.81 8.20 3.59
CA TYR A 40 -14.13 7.29 2.67
C TYR A 40 -13.34 8.04 1.58
N GLN A 41 -12.88 9.25 1.88
CA GLN A 41 -12.13 10.08 0.92
C GLN A 41 -10.82 9.43 0.46
N ASP A 42 -10.25 8.58 1.31
CA ASP A 42 -9.07 7.75 1.09
C ASP A 42 -9.30 6.63 0.06
N LEU A 43 -10.54 6.16 -0.13
CA LEU A 43 -10.84 5.13 -1.14
C LEU A 43 -10.59 5.61 -2.57
N ASN A 44 -10.60 6.93 -2.81
CA ASN A 44 -10.28 7.52 -4.11
C ASN A 44 -8.85 8.06 -4.18
N ALA A 45 -8.00 7.70 -3.23
CA ALA A 45 -6.59 8.09 -3.23
C ALA A 45 -5.87 7.51 -4.46
N THR A 46 -5.50 8.37 -5.40
CA THR A 46 -4.63 8.00 -6.52
C THR A 46 -3.16 7.95 -6.11
N GLU A 47 -2.82 8.64 -5.02
CA GLU A 47 -1.48 8.71 -4.45
C GLU A 47 -1.49 8.08 -3.06
N SER A 48 -0.46 7.30 -2.76
CA SER A 48 -0.35 6.61 -1.46
C SER A 48 -0.14 7.55 -0.27
N GLU A 49 -0.10 8.88 -0.47
CA GLU A 49 -0.04 9.88 0.62
C GLU A 49 -1.42 10.08 1.25
N HIS A 50 -2.47 9.69 0.52
CA HIS A 50 -3.87 9.82 0.91
C HIS A 50 -4.47 8.50 1.39
N ILE A 51 -3.66 7.44 1.50
CA ILE A 51 -4.07 6.14 2.04
C ILE A 51 -3.51 6.03 3.45
N GLU A 52 -4.36 6.15 4.46
CA GLU A 52 -3.97 5.87 5.84
C GLU A 52 -3.80 4.36 6.04
N ALA A 53 -2.82 3.96 6.86
CA ALA A 53 -2.67 2.56 7.24
C ALA A 53 -3.92 2.15 8.04
N THR A 54 -4.72 1.25 7.47
CA THR A 54 -5.89 0.73 8.18
C THR A 54 -5.46 -0.46 9.02
N ASP A 55 -5.71 -0.40 10.33
CA ASP A 55 -5.50 -1.52 11.27
C ASP A 55 -6.48 -2.69 11.05
N LEU A 56 -7.22 -2.68 9.93
CA LEU A 56 -8.25 -3.66 9.60
C LEU A 56 -7.69 -5.07 9.43
N PHE A 57 -6.42 -5.22 9.03
CA PHE A 57 -5.79 -6.52 8.84
C PHE A 57 -4.32 -6.50 9.28
N GLU A 58 -4.04 -7.01 10.49
CA GLU A 58 -2.67 -7.35 10.89
C GLU A 58 -2.34 -8.78 10.42
N HIS A 59 -1.49 -8.91 9.39
CA HIS A 59 -1.02 -10.22 8.94
C HIS A 59 0.04 -10.77 9.90
N LYS A 60 -0.36 -11.66 10.81
CA LYS A 60 0.57 -12.42 11.66
C LYS A 60 1.12 -13.62 10.89
N VAL A 61 2.29 -13.44 10.28
CA VAL A 61 3.03 -14.48 9.55
C VAL A 61 3.30 -15.68 10.46
N LYS A 62 2.80 -16.87 10.08
CA LYS A 62 3.15 -18.14 10.70
C LYS A 62 3.83 -19.02 9.67
N LEU A 63 5.11 -19.33 9.86
CA LEU A 63 5.83 -20.23 8.97
C LEU A 63 5.38 -21.68 9.19
N LYS A 64 5.45 -22.50 8.14
CA LYS A 64 5.33 -23.96 8.31
C LYS A 64 6.49 -24.48 9.16
N GLU A 65 6.26 -25.62 9.81
CA GLU A 65 7.29 -26.27 10.62
C GLU A 65 8.48 -26.71 9.76
N GLY A 66 9.70 -26.51 10.27
CA GLY A 66 10.95 -26.88 9.59
C GLY A 66 11.44 -25.92 8.52
N ILE A 67 10.78 -24.78 8.30
CA ILE A 67 11.25 -23.75 7.35
C ILE A 67 12.36 -22.89 7.99
N GLU A 68 13.53 -22.90 7.35
CA GLU A 68 14.66 -22.06 7.74
C GLU A 68 14.70 -20.73 6.96
N PRO A 69 15.32 -19.68 7.53
CA PRO A 69 15.52 -18.42 6.83
C PRO A 69 16.28 -18.59 5.52
N TRP A 70 15.69 -18.10 4.44
CA TRP A 70 16.28 -18.19 3.11
C TRP A 70 16.91 -16.87 2.65
N ILE A 71 18.15 -16.96 2.16
CA ILE A 71 18.86 -15.87 1.50
C ILE A 71 19.50 -16.42 0.23
N ARG A 72 19.34 -15.70 -0.89
CA ARG A 72 20.11 -16.03 -2.09
C ARG A 72 21.57 -15.66 -1.89
N SER A 73 22.47 -16.60 -2.18
CA SER A 73 23.93 -16.40 -2.08
C SER A 73 24.44 -15.22 -2.93
N ASN A 74 23.85 -14.99 -4.11
CA ASN A 74 24.29 -13.94 -5.03
C ASN A 74 23.16 -12.95 -5.35
N GLN A 75 23.32 -11.69 -4.94
CA GLN A 75 22.36 -10.65 -5.29
C GLN A 75 22.43 -10.31 -6.78
N LYS A 76 21.26 -10.09 -7.38
CA LYS A 76 21.16 -9.73 -8.80
C LYS A 76 21.71 -8.32 -9.01
N ARG A 77 22.55 -8.14 -10.03
CA ARG A 77 22.95 -6.81 -10.50
C ARG A 77 21.88 -6.25 -11.45
N TRP A 78 21.44 -5.03 -11.17
CA TRP A 78 20.40 -4.35 -11.95
C TRP A 78 21.02 -3.45 -13.02
N LEU A 79 20.31 -3.27 -14.13
CA LEU A 79 20.65 -2.24 -15.11
C LEU A 79 20.26 -0.86 -14.57
N VAL A 80 20.88 0.21 -15.08
CA VAL A 80 20.67 1.58 -14.56
C VAL A 80 19.20 1.98 -14.47
N GLY A 81 18.39 1.70 -15.50
CA GLY A 81 16.95 2.00 -15.48
C GLY A 81 16.16 1.19 -14.45
N GLN A 82 16.54 -0.08 -14.28
CA GLN A 82 15.94 -0.98 -13.29
C GLN A 82 16.30 -0.56 -11.86
N GLU A 83 17.56 -0.20 -11.64
CA GLU A 83 18.06 0.29 -10.36
C GLU A 83 17.37 1.59 -9.96
N TYR A 84 17.14 2.52 -10.90
CA TYR A 84 16.37 3.73 -10.63
C TYR A 84 14.98 3.43 -10.06
N TRP A 85 14.23 2.51 -10.68
CA TRP A 85 12.87 2.17 -10.22
C TRP A 85 12.87 1.46 -8.87
N LEU A 86 13.86 0.60 -8.62
CA LEU A 86 14.04 -0.03 -7.32
C LEU A 86 14.30 1.02 -6.23
N GLN A 87 15.30 1.89 -6.44
CA GLN A 87 15.66 2.96 -5.50
C GLN A 87 14.53 3.97 -5.29
N LYS A 88 13.77 4.29 -6.34
CA LYS A 88 12.59 5.17 -6.24
C LYS A 88 11.54 4.55 -5.31
N THR A 89 11.21 3.27 -5.54
CA THR A 89 10.22 2.55 -4.73
C THR A 89 10.67 2.42 -3.27
N ASP A 90 11.93 2.08 -3.05
CA ASP A 90 12.49 1.97 -1.69
C ASP A 90 12.44 3.31 -0.96
N ARG A 91 12.83 4.40 -1.62
CA ARG A 91 12.81 5.75 -1.03
C ARG A 91 11.39 6.20 -0.71
N GLU A 92 10.44 5.95 -1.59
CA GLU A 92 9.03 6.27 -1.37
C GLU A 92 8.46 5.44 -0.21
N GLY A 93 8.73 4.13 -0.16
CA GLY A 93 8.29 3.25 0.91
C GLY A 93 8.87 3.63 2.27
N LEU A 94 10.17 3.96 2.34
CA LEU A 94 10.82 4.45 3.56
C LEU A 94 10.24 5.79 4.02
N ARG A 95 10.05 6.75 3.11
CA ARG A 95 9.48 8.08 3.42
C ARG A 95 8.06 7.96 3.98
N ARG A 96 7.31 6.96 3.52
CA ARG A 96 5.91 6.72 3.89
C ARG A 96 5.76 5.75 5.06
N GLY A 97 6.85 5.24 5.63
CA GLY A 97 6.82 4.26 6.72
C GLY A 97 6.29 2.87 6.34
N MET A 98 6.16 2.57 5.03
CA MET A 98 5.81 1.21 4.56
C MET A 98 6.98 0.25 4.68
N TYR A 99 8.19 0.76 4.52
CA TYR A 99 9.43 0.02 4.69
C TYR A 99 10.20 0.57 5.86
N ASP A 100 10.98 -0.31 6.48
CA ASP A 100 11.82 0.06 7.60
C ASP A 100 13.19 -0.61 7.48
N GLY A 101 14.21 0.08 7.97
CA GLY A 101 15.56 -0.46 7.94
C GLY A 101 15.69 -1.56 8.99
N THR A 102 15.96 -2.80 8.57
CA THR A 102 16.08 -3.95 9.49
C THR A 102 17.07 -3.73 10.64
N ILE A 103 18.14 -2.96 10.43
CA ILE A 103 19.08 -2.58 11.48
C ILE A 103 18.40 -1.69 12.54
N PHE A 104 17.54 -0.77 12.14
CA PHE A 104 16.82 0.10 13.07
C PHE A 104 15.77 -0.69 13.85
N THR A 105 15.00 -1.56 13.18
CA THR A 105 13.91 -2.31 13.81
C THR A 105 14.40 -3.50 14.65
N ASN A 106 15.38 -4.26 14.15
CA ASN A 106 15.83 -5.54 14.73
C ASN A 106 17.23 -5.47 15.35
N SER A 107 17.92 -4.32 15.29
CA SER A 107 19.35 -4.16 15.65
C SER A 107 20.33 -5.01 14.83
N LYS A 108 19.85 -5.71 13.79
CA LYS A 108 20.65 -6.58 12.93
C LYS A 108 20.00 -6.71 11.55
N LEU A 109 20.80 -7.14 10.57
CA LEU A 109 20.27 -7.49 9.25
C LEU A 109 19.37 -8.73 9.36
N SER A 110 18.31 -8.75 8.55
CA SER A 110 17.41 -9.90 8.46
C SER A 110 18.15 -11.13 7.95
N SER A 111 17.87 -12.28 8.57
CA SER A 111 18.28 -13.60 8.05
C SER A 111 17.41 -14.06 6.87
N TRP A 112 16.41 -13.28 6.49
CA TRP A 112 15.53 -13.51 5.35
C TRP A 112 15.80 -12.50 4.24
N ASN A 113 15.76 -12.95 2.99
CA ASN A 113 15.84 -12.07 1.84
C ASN A 113 14.91 -12.54 0.71
N ALA A 114 13.73 -11.91 0.61
CA ALA A 114 12.88 -12.04 -0.56
C ALA A 114 13.49 -11.23 -1.72
N GLN A 115 13.58 -11.83 -2.91
CA GLN A 115 14.22 -11.17 -4.04
C GLN A 115 13.29 -10.14 -4.69
N PRO A 116 13.75 -8.91 -4.94
CA PRO A 116 12.98 -7.98 -5.75
C PRO A 116 12.89 -8.46 -7.19
N VAL A 117 11.70 -8.34 -7.76
CA VAL A 117 11.35 -8.66 -9.15
C VAL A 117 10.71 -7.43 -9.76
N LEU A 118 11.36 -6.89 -10.79
CA LEU A 118 10.87 -5.75 -11.55
C LEU A 118 10.01 -6.25 -12.71
N VAL A 119 8.79 -5.72 -12.80
CA VAL A 119 7.82 -6.04 -13.84
C VAL A 119 7.44 -4.75 -14.56
N LEU A 120 7.53 -4.73 -15.88
CA LEU A 120 7.09 -3.59 -16.68
C LEU A 120 5.60 -3.35 -16.47
N LYS A 121 5.24 -2.08 -16.27
CA LYS A 121 3.84 -1.66 -16.15
C LYS A 121 3.11 -1.82 -17.50
N ASP A 122 3.76 -1.37 -18.57
CA ASP A 122 3.27 -1.48 -19.94
C ASP A 122 4.03 -2.58 -20.70
N LYS A 123 3.28 -3.45 -21.38
CA LYS A 123 3.84 -4.66 -22.02
C LYS A 123 4.02 -4.55 -23.53
N ILE A 124 3.54 -3.46 -24.15
CA ILE A 124 3.30 -3.40 -25.60
C ILE A 124 4.53 -2.89 -26.36
N ASP A 125 5.30 -1.96 -25.81
CA ASP A 125 6.59 -1.53 -26.39
C ASP A 125 7.49 -0.87 -25.32
N PRO A 126 8.21 -1.67 -24.51
CA PRO A 126 8.92 -1.14 -23.36
C PRO A 126 10.25 -0.50 -23.74
N GLY A 127 10.34 0.81 -23.54
CA GLY A 127 11.58 1.57 -23.51
C GLY A 127 12.47 1.24 -22.29
N PRO A 128 13.78 1.52 -22.37
CA PRO A 128 14.74 1.19 -21.32
C PRO A 128 14.56 1.98 -20.01
N ARG A 129 13.67 2.98 -19.99
CA ARG A 129 13.33 3.81 -18.82
C ARG A 129 11.86 3.71 -18.43
N ASP A 130 11.13 2.80 -19.05
CA ASP A 130 9.69 2.68 -18.83
C ASP A 130 9.39 2.27 -17.40
N GLU A 131 8.21 2.66 -16.94
CA GLU A 131 7.79 2.48 -15.57
C GLU A 131 7.75 0.99 -15.20
N MET A 132 8.44 0.65 -14.11
CA MET A 132 8.48 -0.70 -13.57
C MET A 132 7.84 -0.75 -12.19
N ARG A 133 7.10 -1.83 -11.95
CA ARG A 133 6.60 -2.19 -10.62
C ARG A 133 7.63 -3.07 -9.92
N VAL A 134 7.92 -2.76 -8.68
CA VAL A 134 8.69 -3.64 -7.79
C VAL A 134 7.72 -4.63 -7.14
N THR A 135 8.05 -5.90 -7.23
CA THR A 135 7.40 -6.99 -6.50
C THR A 135 8.48 -7.82 -5.81
N PHE A 136 8.11 -8.76 -4.94
CA PHE A 136 9.07 -9.63 -4.29
C PHE A 136 8.71 -11.09 -4.53
N ASN A 137 9.72 -11.92 -4.78
CA ASN A 137 9.54 -13.35 -4.92
C ASN A 137 9.55 -14.01 -3.53
N TYR A 138 8.36 -14.42 -3.08
CA TYR A 138 8.13 -15.11 -1.81
C TYR A 138 8.07 -16.64 -1.96
N ARG A 139 8.48 -17.21 -3.11
CA ARG A 139 8.40 -18.67 -3.34
C ARG A 139 9.06 -19.50 -2.23
N ASP A 140 10.17 -19.01 -1.68
CA ASP A 140 10.96 -19.72 -0.66
C ASP A 140 10.50 -19.37 0.78
N ILE A 141 9.39 -18.65 0.93
CA ILE A 141 8.77 -18.32 2.21
C ILE A 141 7.45 -19.08 2.28
N GLU A 142 7.47 -20.25 2.94
CA GLU A 142 6.28 -21.08 3.10
C GLU A 142 5.54 -20.76 4.40
N GLU A 143 4.40 -20.11 4.25
CA GLU A 143 3.51 -19.76 5.36
C GLU A 143 2.39 -20.79 5.53
N ASN A 144 2.00 -21.00 6.78
CA ASN A 144 0.72 -21.58 7.13
C ASN A 144 -0.32 -20.46 7.11
N LEU A 145 -0.99 -20.31 5.96
CA LEU A 145 -2.08 -19.35 5.77
C LEU A 145 -3.28 -19.76 6.65
N LEU A 146 -3.24 -19.42 7.93
CA LEU A 146 -4.43 -19.47 8.77
C LEU A 146 -5.37 -18.38 8.26
N GLY A 147 -6.63 -18.74 8.00
CA GLY A 147 -7.68 -17.76 7.74
C GLY A 147 -7.63 -16.66 8.79
N PHE A 148 -7.54 -15.42 8.33
CA PHE A 148 -7.39 -14.23 9.18
C PHE A 148 -8.46 -14.22 10.28
N PHE A 149 -8.04 -14.16 11.55
CA PHE A 149 -8.93 -13.90 12.67
C PHE A 149 -9.03 -12.39 12.87
N LEU A 150 -10.21 -11.84 12.62
CA LEU A 150 -10.60 -10.51 13.08
C LEU A 150 -11.11 -10.64 14.52
N GLU A 151 -10.31 -10.20 15.49
CA GLU A 151 -10.87 -9.80 16.79
C GLU A 151 -11.29 -8.33 16.64
N LEU A 152 -12.59 -8.13 16.39
CA LEU A 152 -13.19 -6.80 16.49
C LEU A 152 -13.21 -6.43 17.99
N MET A 153 -12.40 -5.43 18.38
CA MET A 153 -12.56 -4.75 19.67
C MET A 153 -13.78 -3.84 19.66
#